data_AF-A0A2D8K7R0-F1
#
_entry.id   AF-A0A2D8K7R0-F1
#
_cell.length_a   1.000
_cell.length_b   1.000
_cell.length_c   1.000
_cell.angle_alpha   90.00
_cell.angle_beta   90.00
_cell.angle_gamma   90.00
#
_symmetry.space_group_name_H-M   'P 1'
#
loop_
_entity.id
_entity.type
_entity.pdbx_description
1 polymer ?
#
loop_
_entity_poly.entity_id
_entity_poly.type
_entity_poly.pdbx_seq_one_letter_code
_entity_poly.pdbx_strand_id
1 'polypeptide(L)'
;MRSEFWNIIFGKLSWDDIPYDVLILDVTFAAVVIAALTVFGLITYHRKWAYLWNEWFTSVDHKKIGVMYIVLALVMLFRGFTDAFMMRTQQAIAAG
;
A
#
# COMPACT_ATOMS: atom_id res chain seq x y z
N MET A 1 -21.83 -19.45 -14.28
CA MET A 1 -21.41 -19.75 -15.66
C MET A 1 -20.84 -18.47 -16.26
N ARG A 2 -19.54 -18.21 -16.06
CA ARG A 2 -18.84 -17.00 -16.55
C ARG A 2 -18.43 -17.26 -18.00
N SER A 3 -18.69 -16.32 -18.93
CA SER A 3 -18.44 -16.57 -20.36
C SER A 3 -16.95 -16.74 -20.65
N GLU A 4 -16.61 -17.61 -21.61
CA GLU A 4 -15.23 -17.92 -22.05
C GLU A 4 -14.40 -16.65 -22.33
N PHE A 5 -15.03 -15.61 -22.83
CA PHE A 5 -14.43 -14.30 -23.08
C PHE A 5 -13.85 -13.65 -21.81
N TRP A 6 -14.59 -13.70 -20.69
CA TRP A 6 -14.09 -13.16 -19.41
C TRP A 6 -12.93 -13.98 -18.86
N ASN A 7 -12.91 -15.30 -19.08
CA ASN A 7 -11.79 -16.15 -18.64
C ASN A 7 -10.51 -15.93 -19.47
N ILE A 8 -10.62 -15.51 -20.73
CA ILE A 8 -9.46 -15.13 -21.56
C ILE A 8 -8.82 -13.82 -21.07
N ILE A 9 -9.65 -12.85 -20.63
CA ILE A 9 -9.17 -11.52 -20.22
C ILE A 9 -8.75 -11.47 -18.74
N PHE A 10 -9.50 -12.11 -17.84
CA PHE A 10 -9.27 -12.05 -16.39
C PHE A 10 -8.83 -13.37 -15.76
N GLY A 11 -8.76 -14.46 -16.54
CA GLY A 11 -8.30 -15.76 -16.04
C GLY A 11 -9.14 -16.26 -14.87
N LYS A 12 -8.46 -16.74 -13.81
CA LYS A 12 -9.09 -17.23 -12.58
C LYS A 12 -9.59 -16.11 -11.66
N LEU A 13 -9.23 -14.85 -11.91
CA LEU A 13 -9.52 -13.74 -11.02
C LEU A 13 -11.06 -13.54 -10.90
N SER A 14 -11.60 -13.82 -9.73
CA SER A 14 -13.01 -13.62 -9.37
C SER A 14 -13.12 -12.62 -8.22
N TRP A 15 -14.27 -11.96 -8.10
CA TRP A 15 -14.57 -11.11 -6.94
C TRP A 15 -14.58 -11.88 -5.62
N ASP A 16 -14.73 -13.21 -5.66
CA ASP A 16 -14.60 -14.12 -4.52
C ASP A 16 -13.15 -14.38 -4.08
N ASP A 17 -12.14 -14.00 -4.88
CA ASP A 17 -10.73 -14.21 -4.51
C ASP A 17 -10.24 -13.20 -3.45
N ILE A 18 -11.04 -12.18 -3.15
CA ILE A 18 -10.75 -11.21 -2.10
C ILE A 18 -11.39 -11.74 -0.80
N PRO A 19 -10.60 -12.09 0.23
CA PRO A 19 -11.12 -12.66 1.46
C PRO A 19 -11.73 -11.57 2.37
N TYR A 20 -13.01 -11.27 2.15
CA TYR A 20 -13.80 -10.32 2.97
C TYR A 20 -14.14 -10.86 4.37
N ASP A 21 -13.86 -12.14 4.64
CA ASP A 21 -14.18 -12.78 5.91
C ASP A 21 -13.24 -12.34 7.04
N VAL A 22 -12.13 -11.69 6.69
CA VAL A 22 -11.07 -11.27 7.62
C VAL A 22 -11.10 -9.76 7.81
N LEU A 23 -11.78 -9.31 8.87
CA LEU A 23 -11.98 -7.89 9.18
C LEU A 23 -10.67 -7.06 9.22
N ILE A 24 -9.56 -7.63 9.68
CA ILE A 24 -8.26 -6.94 9.70
C ILE A 24 -7.78 -6.57 8.29
N LEU A 25 -8.01 -7.45 7.30
CA LEU A 25 -7.56 -7.22 5.93
C LEU A 25 -8.38 -6.10 5.29
N ASP A 26 -9.70 -6.15 5.41
CA ASP A 26 -10.61 -5.13 4.89
C ASP A 26 -10.34 -3.75 5.47
N VAL A 27 -10.19 -3.66 6.80
CA VAL A 27 -9.89 -2.39 7.49
C VAL A 27 -8.53 -1.83 7.05
N THR A 28 -7.52 -2.69 6.90
CA THR A 28 -6.18 -2.27 6.45
C THR A 28 -6.22 -1.77 5.00
N PHE A 29 -6.90 -2.48 4.11
CA PHE A 29 -7.08 -2.04 2.72
C PHE A 29 -7.84 -0.72 2.62
N ALA A 30 -8.95 -0.56 3.35
CA ALA A 30 -9.70 0.68 3.39
C ALA A 30 -8.84 1.85 3.91
N ALA A 31 -8.06 1.63 4.99
CA ALA A 31 -7.17 2.64 5.53
C ALA A 31 -6.08 3.06 4.54
N VAL A 32 -5.48 2.10 3.82
CA VAL A 32 -4.47 2.38 2.78
C VAL A 32 -5.08 3.19 1.62
N VAL A 33 -6.28 2.85 1.18
CA VAL A 33 -7.00 3.59 0.13
C VAL A 33 -7.27 5.03 0.57
N ILE A 34 -7.76 5.24 1.79
CA ILE A 34 -8.00 6.59 2.33
C ILE A 34 -6.69 7.37 2.45
N ALA A 35 -5.61 6.76 2.94
CA ALA A 35 -4.32 7.40 3.04
C ALA A 35 -3.79 7.81 1.66
N ALA A 36 -3.88 6.92 0.66
CA ALA A 36 -3.48 7.20 -0.71
C ALA A 36 -4.30 8.35 -1.32
N LEU A 37 -5.62 8.36 -1.14
CA LEU A 37 -6.49 9.43 -1.60
C LEU A 37 -6.18 10.77 -0.91
N THR A 38 -5.87 10.74 0.38
CA THR A 38 -5.50 11.94 1.14
C THR A 38 -4.20 12.54 0.60
N VAL A 39 -3.18 11.72 0.39
CA VAL A 39 -1.90 12.15 -0.20
C VAL A 39 -2.11 12.67 -1.62
N PHE A 40 -2.87 11.95 -2.44
CA PHE A 40 -3.18 12.35 -3.82
C PHE A 40 -3.95 13.67 -3.87
N GLY A 41 -4.93 13.85 -2.98
CA GLY A 41 -5.71 15.07 -2.82
C GLY A 41 -4.84 16.26 -2.41
N LEU A 42 -3.95 16.10 -1.43
CA LEU A 42 -3.02 17.15 -0.99
C LEU A 42 -2.06 17.57 -2.11
N ILE A 43 -1.49 16.63 -2.85
CA ILE A 43 -0.60 16.92 -3.97
C ILE A 43 -1.35 17.69 -5.08
N THR A 44 -2.58 17.28 -5.36
CA THR A 44 -3.45 17.91 -6.38
C THR A 44 -3.86 19.31 -5.97
N TYR A 45 -4.24 19.52 -4.70
CA TYR A 45 -4.59 20.83 -4.16
C TYR A 45 -3.43 21.82 -4.24
N HIS A 46 -2.22 21.38 -3.86
CA HIS A 46 -1.03 22.22 -3.93
C HIS A 46 -0.43 22.34 -5.35
N ARG A 47 -1.02 21.66 -6.36
CA ARG A 47 -0.54 21.64 -7.76
C ARG A 47 0.96 21.31 -7.90
N LYS A 48 1.53 20.54 -6.96
CA LYS A 48 2.98 20.24 -6.94
C LYS A 48 3.38 19.07 -7.84
N TRP A 49 2.48 18.56 -8.68
CA TRP A 49 2.75 17.47 -9.63
C TRP A 49 3.99 17.73 -10.50
N ALA A 50 4.12 18.93 -11.07
CA ALA A 50 5.27 19.29 -11.89
C ALA A 50 6.58 19.35 -11.09
N TYR A 51 6.53 19.76 -9.82
CA TYR A 51 7.70 19.81 -8.95
C TYR A 51 8.15 18.41 -8.51
N LEU A 52 7.21 17.56 -8.07
CA LEU A 52 7.51 16.17 -7.72
C LEU A 52 8.11 15.41 -8.91
N TRP A 53 7.59 15.63 -10.11
CA TRP A 53 8.08 14.98 -11.31
C TRP A 53 9.52 15.41 -11.65
N ASN A 54 9.73 16.71 -11.87
CA ASN A 54 11.01 17.23 -12.36
C ASN A 54 12.13 17.15 -11.31
N GLU A 55 11.81 17.34 -10.02
CA GLU A 55 12.82 17.51 -8.98
C GLU A 55 13.15 16.21 -8.24
N TRP A 56 12.19 15.29 -8.14
CA TRP A 56 12.30 14.06 -7.34
C TRP A 56 12.24 12.80 -8.19
N PHE A 57 11.12 12.52 -8.87
CA PHE A 57 10.93 11.25 -9.57
C PHE A 57 11.92 11.04 -10.72
N THR A 58 12.19 12.07 -11.52
CA THR A 58 13.16 11.99 -12.63
C THR A 58 14.57 12.43 -12.23
N SER A 59 14.86 12.54 -10.93
CA SER A 59 16.15 13.03 -10.48
C SER A 59 17.25 11.97 -10.59
N VAL A 60 18.40 12.36 -11.15
CA VAL A 60 19.60 11.51 -11.25
C VAL A 60 20.59 11.80 -10.11
N ASP A 61 20.29 12.77 -9.24
CA ASP A 61 21.15 13.11 -8.10
C ASP A 61 21.13 11.98 -7.05
N HIS A 62 22.28 11.34 -6.85
CA HIS A 62 22.52 10.29 -5.86
C HIS A 62 22.07 10.67 -4.45
N LYS A 63 22.14 11.96 -4.07
CA LYS A 63 21.69 12.41 -2.75
C LYS A 63 20.17 12.30 -2.63
N LYS A 64 19.43 12.76 -3.65
CA LYS A 64 17.96 12.70 -3.66
C LYS A 64 17.46 11.28 -3.78
N ILE A 65 18.10 10.48 -4.62
CA ILE A 65 17.84 9.04 -4.72
C ILE A 65 18.06 8.37 -3.35
N GLY A 66 19.17 8.66 -2.68
CA GLY A 66 19.44 8.17 -1.33
C GLY A 66 18.35 8.53 -0.32
N VAL A 67 17.88 9.80 -0.33
CA VAL A 67 16.76 10.23 0.53
C VAL A 67 15.48 9.46 0.22
N MET A 68 15.13 9.24 -1.05
CA MET A 68 13.95 8.45 -1.42
C MET A 68 14.03 7.02 -0.89
N TYR A 69 15.19 6.37 -0.98
CA TYR A 69 15.39 5.02 -0.45
C TYR A 69 15.29 4.95 1.07
N ILE A 70 15.89 5.90 1.80
CA ILE A 70 15.81 5.95 3.27
C ILE A 70 14.37 6.13 3.72
N VAL A 71 13.62 7.05 3.08
CA VAL A 71 12.20 7.26 3.39
C VAL A 71 11.39 5.99 3.12
N LEU A 72 11.60 5.32 1.98
CA LEU A 72 10.93 4.06 1.68
C LEU A 72 11.28 2.97 2.71
N ALA A 73 12.55 2.86 3.09
CA ALA A 73 13.01 1.90 4.09
C ALA A 73 12.34 2.14 5.46
N LEU A 74 12.21 3.40 5.89
CA LEU A 74 11.52 3.76 7.13
C LEU A 74 10.02 3.42 7.08
N VAL A 75 9.35 3.69 5.97
CA VAL A 75 7.93 3.34 5.78
C VAL A 75 7.74 1.82 5.82
N MET A 76 8.60 1.06 5.13
CA MET A 76 8.55 -0.40 5.14
C MET A 76 8.93 -1.00 6.50
N LEU A 77 9.84 -0.36 7.23
CA LEU A 77 10.18 -0.74 8.60
C LEU A 77 8.97 -0.61 9.52
N PHE A 78 8.24 0.50 9.45
CA PHE A 78 7.01 0.69 10.24
C PHE A 78 5.93 -0.33 9.90
N ARG A 79 5.77 -0.67 8.61
CA ARG A 79 4.88 -1.74 8.18
C ARG A 79 5.28 -3.09 8.78
N GLY A 80 6.54 -3.51 8.63
CA GLY A 80 7.02 -4.77 9.18
C GLY A 80 6.98 -4.83 10.72
N PHE A 81 7.19 -3.69 11.37
CA PHE A 81 7.01 -3.55 12.82
C PHE A 81 5.56 -3.78 13.24
N THR A 82 4.59 -3.23 12.51
CA THR A 82 3.17 -3.44 12.77
C THR A 82 2.78 -4.92 12.63
N ASP A 83 3.29 -5.60 11.60
CA ASP A 83 3.06 -7.02 11.38
C ASP A 83 3.71 -7.88 12.51
N ALA A 84 4.94 -7.56 12.91
CA ALA A 84 5.61 -8.24 14.01
C ALA A 84 4.90 -8.02 15.37
N PHE A 85 4.40 -6.81 15.60
CA PHE A 85 3.59 -6.48 16.77
C PHE A 85 2.30 -7.30 16.80
N MET A 86 1.63 -7.47 15.65
CA MET A 86 0.46 -8.33 15.54
C MET A 86 0.79 -9.79 15.89
N MET A 87 1.91 -10.33 15.40
CA MET A 87 2.35 -11.70 15.74
C MET A 87 2.58 -11.88 17.24
N ARG A 88 3.24 -10.90 17.88
CA ARG A 88 3.52 -10.95 19.33
C ARG A 88 2.25 -10.79 20.18
N THR A 89 1.33 -9.94 19.76
CA THR A 89 0.06 -9.73 20.44
C THR A 89 -0.80 -10.99 20.38
N GLN A 90 -0.86 -11.66 19.23
CA GLN A 90 -1.55 -12.95 19.07
C GLN A 90 -0.96 -14.02 20.00
N GLN A 91 0.38 -14.13 20.07
CA GLN A 91 1.05 -15.06 20.99
C GLN A 91 0.75 -14.75 22.46
N ALA A 92 0.73 -13.48 22.85
CA ALA A 92 0.46 -13.07 24.22
C ALA A 92 -0.98 -13.37 24.67
N ILE A 93 -1.97 -13.20 23.77
CA ILE A 93 -3.37 -13.51 24.04
C ILE A 93 -3.60 -15.03 24.06
N ALA A 94 -2.94 -15.79 23.19
CA ALA A 94 -3.09 -17.25 23.12
C ALA A 94 -2.35 -18.03 24.22
N ALA A 95 -1.35 -17.41 24.86
CA ALA A 95 -0.62 -18.00 25.98
C ALA A 95 -1.28 -17.75 27.35
N GLY A 96 -2.31 -16.89 27.41
CA GLY A 96 -3.14 -16.63 28.58
C GLY A 96 -4.34 -17.56 28.70
#